data_AF-A0A0M2H884-F1
#
_entry.id   AF-A0A0M2H884-F1
#
_cell.length_a   1.000
_cell.length_b   1.000
_cell.length_c   1.000
_cell.angle_alpha   90.00
_cell.angle_beta   90.00
_cell.angle_gamma   90.00
#
_symmetry.space_group_name_H-M   'P 1'
#
loop_
_entity.id
_entity.type
_entity.pdbx_description
1 polymer ?
#
loop_
_entity_poly.entity_id
_entity_poly.type
_entity_poly.pdbx_seq_one_letter_code
_entity_poly.pdbx_strand_id
1 'polypeptide(L)'
;MARSGWVRFGVAAGAVALALAGLTGCSGGQSPTETYAGLPEGVPDVTEVTGEPQAFYLDDGGAIAIVLWGSSACPPIAASMTVVEDASSGNRVEVALESPPSGACTDDLAPHTSAFATPADVTTTEPLTITLPDAEIVLVE
;
A
#
# COMPACT_ATOMS: atom_id res chain seq x y z
N MET A 1 -9.68 -38.08 73.23
CA MET A 1 -8.36 -38.31 72.59
C MET A 1 -8.59 -38.38 71.08
N ALA A 2 -8.21 -37.37 70.29
CA ALA A 2 -6.93 -37.26 69.57
C ALA A 2 -6.84 -38.34 68.46
N ARG A 3 -6.60 -38.12 67.16
CA ARG A 3 -5.84 -37.10 66.40
C ARG A 3 -6.19 -37.21 64.88
N SER A 4 -5.96 -36.14 64.12
CA SER A 4 -5.26 -36.08 62.81
C SER A 4 -5.64 -37.10 61.69
N GLY A 5 -5.90 -36.73 60.44
CA GLY A 5 -5.56 -35.48 59.75
C GLY A 5 -6.09 -35.45 58.31
N TRP A 6 -5.97 -34.28 57.71
CA TRP A 6 -6.41 -33.92 56.37
C TRP A 6 -5.38 -34.31 55.32
N VAL A 7 -5.83 -34.75 54.15
CA VAL A 7 -5.09 -34.56 52.89
C VAL A 7 -6.05 -34.04 51.84
N ARG A 8 -5.82 -32.79 51.42
CA ARG A 8 -6.47 -32.14 50.29
C ARG A 8 -5.73 -32.56 49.03
N PHE A 9 -6.40 -33.23 48.10
CA PHE A 9 -5.89 -33.39 46.74
C PHE A 9 -6.34 -32.19 45.91
N GLY A 10 -5.43 -31.21 45.76
CA GLY A 10 -5.55 -30.18 44.75
C GLY A 10 -5.08 -30.75 43.41
N VAL A 11 -5.97 -30.77 42.42
CA VAL A 11 -5.59 -30.93 41.01
C VAL A 11 -5.69 -29.54 40.38
N ALA A 12 -4.53 -28.97 40.09
CA ALA A 12 -4.37 -27.76 39.30
C ALA A 12 -3.92 -28.15 37.87
N ALA A 13 -4.17 -27.21 36.95
CA ALA A 13 -3.72 -27.15 35.56
C ALA A 13 -4.57 -27.94 34.54
N GLY A 14 -5.00 -27.39 33.40
CA GLY A 14 -4.62 -26.11 32.77
C GLY A 14 -5.75 -25.52 31.94
N ALA A 15 -5.89 -24.20 32.01
CA ALA A 15 -6.67 -23.44 31.05
C ALA A 15 -5.83 -23.31 29.78
N VAL A 16 -6.29 -23.93 28.68
CA VAL A 16 -5.76 -23.64 27.34
C VAL A 16 -6.35 -22.29 26.93
N ALA A 17 -5.60 -21.22 27.17
CA ALA A 17 -5.92 -19.91 26.62
C ALA A 17 -5.59 -19.94 25.12
N LEU A 18 -6.60 -20.16 24.28
CA LEU A 18 -6.51 -19.82 22.86
C LEU A 18 -6.39 -18.29 22.76
N ALA A 19 -5.15 -17.81 22.69
CA ALA A 19 -4.86 -16.43 22.33
C ALA A 19 -5.11 -16.25 20.84
N LEU A 20 -6.36 -15.95 20.47
CA LEU A 20 -6.70 -15.34 19.20
C LEU A 20 -6.16 -13.91 19.23
N ALA A 21 -4.90 -13.75 18.83
CA ALA A 21 -4.35 -12.45 18.46
C ALA A 21 -5.07 -12.01 17.19
N GLY A 22 -6.20 -11.32 17.37
CA GLY A 22 -6.84 -10.60 16.28
C GLY A 22 -5.84 -9.60 15.73
N LEU A 23 -5.44 -9.79 14.47
CA LEU A 23 -4.74 -8.80 13.68
C LEU A 23 -5.61 -7.56 13.70
N THR A 24 -5.23 -6.58 14.50
CA THR A 24 -5.82 -5.25 14.45
C THR A 24 -5.50 -4.72 13.06
N GLY A 25 -6.46 -4.79 12.14
CA GLY A 25 -6.36 -4.15 10.85
C GLY A 25 -6.15 -2.66 11.10
N CYS A 26 -4.90 -2.21 10.97
CA CYS A 26 -4.66 -0.79 10.83
C CYS A 26 -5.33 -0.39 9.53
N SER A 27 -6.47 0.31 9.62
CA SER A 27 -7.13 0.97 8.50
C SER A 27 -6.32 2.17 7.96
N GLY A 28 -4.99 2.14 8.14
CA GLY A 28 -4.06 3.13 7.65
C GLY A 28 -3.48 2.62 6.35
N GLY A 29 -3.46 3.47 5.33
CA GLY A 29 -2.91 3.11 4.03
C GLY A 29 -1.51 2.51 4.12
N GLN A 30 -1.18 1.65 3.17
CA GLN A 30 0.14 1.05 3.05
C GLN A 30 1.14 2.06 2.47
N SER A 31 2.37 2.03 2.95
CA SER A 31 3.49 2.76 2.36
C SER A 31 4.02 2.04 1.12
N PRO A 32 4.69 2.74 0.20
CA PRO A 32 5.35 2.09 -0.93
C PRO A 32 6.40 1.10 -0.43
N THR A 33 6.52 -0.03 -1.13
CA THR A 33 7.57 -1.03 -0.91
C THR A 33 8.92 -0.53 -1.42
N GLU A 34 8.88 0.29 -2.47
CA GLU A 34 10.06 0.90 -3.07
C GLU A 34 9.70 2.21 -3.79
N THR A 35 10.69 3.10 -3.86
CA THR A 35 10.60 4.37 -4.59
C THR A 35 11.93 4.60 -5.30
N TYR A 36 11.88 4.95 -6.59
CA TYR A 36 13.07 5.16 -7.41
C TYR A 36 12.82 6.16 -8.56
N ALA A 37 13.92 6.66 -9.14
CA ALA A 37 13.87 7.52 -10.32
C ALA A 37 13.71 6.67 -11.59
N GLY A 38 12.94 7.18 -12.56
CA GLY A 38 12.66 6.49 -13.81
C GLY A 38 11.30 5.79 -13.83
N LEU A 39 11.05 5.12 -14.95
CA LEU A 39 9.90 4.25 -15.15
C LEU A 39 10.16 2.87 -14.55
N PRO A 40 9.12 2.12 -14.16
CA PRO A 40 9.27 0.72 -13.77
C PRO A 40 9.83 -0.12 -14.91
N GLU A 41 10.56 -1.18 -14.59
CA GLU A 41 11.05 -2.13 -15.58
C GLU A 41 9.88 -2.93 -16.19
N GLY A 42 9.99 -3.28 -17.48
CA GLY A 42 9.02 -4.17 -18.13
C GLY A 42 7.69 -3.52 -18.54
N VAL A 43 7.50 -2.22 -18.29
CA VAL A 43 6.37 -1.47 -18.85
C VAL A 43 6.72 -0.89 -20.23
N PRO A 44 5.72 -0.58 -21.08
CA PRO A 44 5.99 0.08 -22.36
C PRO A 44 6.76 1.38 -22.18
N ASP A 45 7.76 1.61 -23.02
CA ASP A 45 8.42 2.91 -23.10
C ASP A 45 7.38 4.01 -23.37
N VAL A 46 7.18 4.89 -22.41
CA VAL A 46 6.47 6.14 -22.66
C VAL A 46 7.41 7.05 -23.44
N THR A 47 7.25 7.04 -24.76
CA THR A 47 8.02 7.90 -25.67
C THR A 47 7.68 9.38 -25.53
N GLU A 48 6.60 9.71 -24.81
CA GLU A 48 6.14 11.07 -24.57
C GLU A 48 6.13 11.37 -23.07
N VAL A 49 6.86 12.42 -22.69
CA VAL A 49 6.75 13.02 -21.36
C VAL A 49 5.42 13.75 -21.32
N THR A 50 4.37 13.10 -20.82
CA THR A 50 3.03 13.70 -20.74
C THR A 50 2.90 14.66 -19.55
N GLY A 51 3.71 14.44 -18.50
CA GLY A 51 3.55 15.12 -17.22
C GLY A 51 2.36 14.63 -16.40
N GLU A 52 1.56 13.72 -16.95
CA GLU A 52 0.37 13.17 -16.32
C GLU A 52 0.75 11.95 -15.45
N PRO A 53 0.18 11.80 -14.24
CA PRO A 53 0.35 10.60 -13.44
C PRO A 53 -0.05 9.34 -14.21
N GLN A 54 0.71 8.27 -14.02
CA GLN A 54 0.44 6.96 -14.63
C GLN A 54 0.48 5.87 -13.56
N ALA A 55 -0.16 4.74 -13.86
CA ALA A 55 -0.11 3.56 -13.02
C ALA A 55 0.06 2.30 -13.87
N PHE A 56 0.74 1.30 -13.32
CA PHE A 56 0.98 0.01 -13.97
C PHE A 56 0.86 -1.12 -12.96
N TYR A 57 0.31 -2.25 -13.39
CA TYR A 57 0.50 -3.50 -12.67
C TYR A 57 1.91 -4.03 -12.92
N LEU A 58 2.57 -4.47 -11.85
CA LEU A 58 3.85 -5.16 -11.86
C LEU A 58 3.68 -6.57 -11.26
N ASP A 59 4.66 -7.43 -11.45
CA ASP A 59 4.72 -8.77 -10.86
C ASP A 59 3.41 -9.57 -11.03
N ASP A 60 2.88 -9.59 -12.26
CA ASP A 60 1.61 -10.25 -12.60
C ASP A 60 0.43 -9.79 -11.70
N GLY A 61 0.40 -8.50 -11.35
CA GLY A 61 -0.63 -7.90 -10.49
C GLY A 61 -0.31 -7.95 -9.00
N GLY A 62 0.87 -8.47 -8.61
CA GLY A 62 1.34 -8.47 -7.21
C GLY A 62 1.71 -7.09 -6.67
N ALA A 63 2.01 -6.14 -7.56
CA ALA A 63 2.32 -4.77 -7.21
C ALA A 63 1.67 -3.76 -8.17
N ILE A 64 1.50 -2.54 -7.67
CA ILE A 64 1.01 -1.38 -8.42
C ILE A 64 2.10 -0.31 -8.37
N ALA A 65 2.64 0.06 -9.52
CA ALA A 65 3.53 1.19 -9.67
C ALA A 65 2.72 2.46 -9.92
N ILE A 66 2.98 3.51 -9.15
CA ILE A 66 2.51 4.87 -9.41
C ILE A 66 3.69 5.68 -9.96
N VAL A 67 3.55 6.20 -11.17
CA VAL A 67 4.54 7.03 -11.84
C VAL A 67 4.08 8.48 -11.83
N LEU A 68 4.91 9.35 -11.25
CA LEU A 68 4.66 10.79 -11.16
C LEU A 68 5.78 11.55 -11.85
N TRP A 69 5.45 12.69 -12.44
CA TRP A 69 6.41 13.50 -13.18
C TRP A 69 6.72 14.77 -12.42
N GLY A 70 7.99 15.05 -12.21
CA GLY A 70 8.43 16.31 -11.61
C GLY A 70 9.91 16.55 -11.84
N SER A 71 10.43 17.59 -11.19
CA SER A 71 11.86 17.88 -11.21
C SER A 71 12.64 16.69 -10.69
N SER A 72 13.68 16.25 -11.39
CA SER A 72 14.59 15.21 -10.87
C SER A 72 15.22 15.59 -9.52
N ALA A 73 15.30 16.90 -9.21
CA ALA A 73 15.78 17.41 -7.92
C ALA A 73 14.67 17.53 -6.85
N CYS A 74 13.40 17.53 -7.26
CA CYS A 74 12.22 17.60 -6.39
C CYS A 74 11.13 16.65 -6.90
N PRO A 75 11.34 15.34 -6.79
CA PRO A 75 10.39 14.41 -7.35
C PRO A 75 9.10 14.38 -6.51
N PRO A 76 7.92 14.36 -7.14
CA PRO A 76 6.69 13.99 -6.47
C PRO A 76 6.76 12.50 -6.08
N ILE A 77 6.50 12.19 -4.82
CA ILE A 77 6.55 10.83 -4.27
C ILE A 77 5.17 10.44 -3.74
N ALA A 78 4.69 9.25 -4.08
CA ALA A 78 3.49 8.70 -3.47
C ALA A 78 3.83 8.13 -2.09
N ALA A 79 3.19 8.67 -1.05
CA ALA A 79 3.50 8.36 0.35
C ALA A 79 2.73 7.16 0.89
N SER A 80 1.45 7.04 0.49
CA SER A 80 0.57 6.00 0.99
C SER A 80 -0.55 5.68 0.03
N MET A 81 -0.99 4.43 0.03
CA MET A 81 -2.17 3.95 -0.71
C MET A 81 -3.19 3.38 0.26
N THR A 82 -4.43 3.86 0.19
CA THR A 82 -5.54 3.43 1.05
C THR A 82 -6.66 2.87 0.21
N VAL A 83 -7.18 1.69 0.57
CA VAL A 83 -8.40 1.16 -0.05
C VAL A 83 -9.59 1.96 0.46
N VAL A 84 -10.33 2.58 -0.45
CA VAL A 84 -11.53 3.37 -0.12
C VAL A 84 -12.81 2.63 -0.52
N GLU A 85 -12.75 1.79 -1.54
CA GLU A 85 -13.80 0.84 -1.93
C GLU A 85 -13.15 -0.50 -2.27
N ASP A 86 -13.59 -1.58 -1.64
CA ASP A 86 -13.09 -2.92 -1.92
C ASP A 86 -13.54 -3.43 -3.30
N ALA A 87 -13.03 -4.59 -3.72
CA ALA A 87 -13.36 -5.23 -4.99
C ALA A 87 -14.87 -5.45 -5.20
N SER A 88 -15.66 -5.59 -4.12
CA SER A 88 -17.11 -5.83 -4.22
C SER A 88 -17.96 -4.56 -4.27
N SER A 89 -17.37 -3.41 -3.94
CA SER A 89 -18.06 -2.14 -3.77
C SER A 89 -17.66 -1.05 -4.75
N GLY A 90 -16.53 -1.21 -5.46
CA GLY A 90 -16.11 -0.26 -6.49
C GLY A 90 -14.67 -0.38 -6.97
N ASN A 91 -13.84 -1.20 -6.29
CA ASN A 91 -12.43 -1.42 -6.62
C ASN A 91 -11.65 -0.10 -6.75
N ARG A 92 -11.50 0.62 -5.63
CA ARG A 92 -10.91 1.96 -5.60
C ARG A 92 -9.90 2.14 -4.48
N VAL A 93 -8.78 2.78 -4.83
CA VAL A 93 -7.76 3.23 -3.89
C VAL A 93 -7.51 4.73 -4.01
N GLU A 94 -7.11 5.34 -2.89
CA GLU A 94 -6.64 6.72 -2.82
C GLU A 94 -5.14 6.73 -2.52
N VAL A 95 -4.38 7.51 -3.27
CA VAL A 95 -2.94 7.68 -3.13
C VAL A 95 -2.65 9.10 -2.65
N ALA A 96 -2.04 9.20 -1.47
CA ALA A 96 -1.55 10.47 -0.95
C ALA A 96 -0.11 10.72 -1.39
N LEU A 97 0.25 11.99 -1.63
CA LEU A 97 1.61 12.39 -1.97
C LEU A 97 2.37 12.90 -0.75
N GLU A 98 3.69 12.74 -0.75
CA GLU A 98 4.55 13.41 0.20
C GLU A 98 4.45 14.93 0.04
N SER A 99 4.75 15.67 1.11
CA SER A 99 4.90 17.12 0.98
C SER A 99 6.06 17.43 0.04
N PRO A 100 5.87 18.35 -0.93
CA PRO A 100 6.93 18.67 -1.86
C PRO A 100 8.18 19.17 -1.10
N PRO A 101 9.38 18.76 -1.52
CA PRO A 101 10.60 19.17 -0.84
C PRO A 101 10.78 20.68 -0.91
N SER A 102 11.27 21.28 0.17
CA SER A 102 11.55 22.72 0.22
C SER A 102 12.81 23.06 -0.58
N GLY A 103 12.73 24.03 -1.49
CA GLY A 103 13.89 24.51 -2.24
C GLY A 103 13.54 25.04 -3.62
N ALA A 104 14.56 25.46 -4.37
CA ALA A 104 14.41 25.74 -5.79
C ALA A 104 14.49 24.42 -6.56
N CYS A 105 13.38 24.01 -7.17
CA CYS A 105 13.33 22.86 -8.05
C CYS A 105 13.76 23.30 -9.47
N THR A 106 14.55 22.47 -10.16
CA THR A 106 14.92 22.71 -11.57
C THR A 106 13.80 22.22 -12.50
N ASP A 107 13.75 22.71 -13.74
CA ASP A 107 12.64 22.45 -14.67
C ASP A 107 12.79 21.11 -15.44
N ASP A 108 13.69 20.23 -14.99
CA ASP A 108 13.99 18.96 -15.64
C ASP A 108 12.94 17.92 -15.26
N LEU A 109 11.89 17.83 -16.07
CA LEU A 109 10.80 16.90 -15.87
C LEU A 109 11.26 15.45 -16.11
N ALA A 110 11.23 14.65 -15.05
CA ALA A 110 11.61 13.25 -15.07
C ALA A 110 10.56 12.40 -14.32
N PRO A 111 10.36 11.14 -14.74
CA PRO A 111 9.45 10.24 -14.05
C PRO A 111 10.08 9.73 -12.76
N HIS A 112 9.25 9.55 -11.75
CA HIS A 112 9.58 8.90 -10.49
C HIS A 112 8.49 7.89 -10.15
N THR A 113 8.94 6.71 -9.73
CA THR A 113 8.05 5.58 -9.47
C THR A 113 8.03 5.28 -7.98
N SER A 114 6.83 5.06 -7.46
CA SER A 114 6.58 4.48 -6.14
C SER A 114 5.73 3.22 -6.32
N ALA A 115 6.29 2.06 -5.95
CA ALA A 115 5.59 0.79 -6.08
C ALA A 115 5.00 0.35 -4.73
N PHE A 116 3.76 -0.13 -4.78
CA PHE A 116 3.00 -0.63 -3.64
C PHE A 116 2.69 -2.10 -3.87
N ALA A 117 2.64 -2.90 -2.81
CA ALA A 117 2.02 -4.21 -2.91
C ALA A 117 0.55 -4.03 -3.29
N THR A 118 -0.03 -4.92 -4.09
CA THR A 118 -1.47 -4.84 -4.37
C THR A 118 -2.27 -5.12 -3.08
N PRO A 119 -3.17 -4.21 -2.65
CA PRO A 119 -3.96 -4.46 -1.46
C PRO A 119 -4.78 -5.75 -1.57
N ALA A 120 -4.92 -6.50 -0.47
CA ALA A 120 -5.66 -7.76 -0.48
C ALA A 120 -7.17 -7.61 -0.73
N ASP A 121 -7.70 -6.41 -0.50
CA ASP A 121 -9.13 -6.11 -0.61
C ASP A 121 -9.54 -5.54 -1.98
N VAL A 122 -8.59 -5.41 -2.93
CA VAL A 122 -8.86 -5.04 -4.34
C VAL A 122 -8.67 -6.23 -5.27
N THR A 123 -9.11 -6.10 -6.52
CA THR A 123 -8.90 -7.12 -7.57
C THR A 123 -8.20 -6.51 -8.79
N THR A 124 -7.38 -7.32 -9.47
CA THR A 124 -6.77 -6.95 -10.75
C THR A 124 -7.66 -7.31 -11.95
N THR A 125 -8.61 -8.23 -11.77
CA THR A 125 -9.45 -8.74 -12.86
C THR A 125 -10.55 -7.78 -13.34
N GLU A 126 -10.68 -6.63 -12.66
CA GLU A 126 -11.62 -5.57 -12.97
C GLU A 126 -10.86 -4.23 -12.95
N PRO A 127 -11.34 -3.18 -13.63
CA PRO A 127 -10.69 -1.87 -13.58
C PRO A 127 -10.53 -1.38 -12.14
N LEU A 128 -9.32 -0.98 -11.77
CA LEU A 128 -9.00 -0.38 -10.48
C LEU A 128 -8.96 1.14 -10.64
N THR A 129 -9.79 1.86 -9.88
CA THR A 129 -9.73 3.32 -9.88
C THR A 129 -8.73 3.81 -8.83
N ILE A 130 -7.78 4.63 -9.25
CA ILE A 130 -6.73 5.20 -8.41
C ILE A 130 -6.93 6.71 -8.38
N THR A 131 -7.28 7.25 -7.23
CA THR A 131 -7.43 8.69 -7.03
C THR A 131 -6.15 9.27 -6.42
N LEU A 132 -5.58 10.27 -7.08
CA LEU A 132 -4.49 11.11 -6.60
C LEU A 132 -5.06 12.51 -6.27
N PRO A 133 -4.31 13.39 -5.57
CA PRO A 133 -4.82 14.72 -5.22
C PRO A 133 -5.31 15.55 -6.41
N ASP A 134 -4.62 15.45 -7.55
CA ASP A 134 -4.87 16.27 -8.75
C ASP A 134 -5.21 15.43 -9.99
N ALA A 135 -5.40 14.11 -9.85
CA ALA A 135 -5.64 13.21 -10.98
C ALA A 135 -6.46 11.98 -10.58
N GLU A 136 -7.09 11.35 -11.56
CA GLU A 136 -7.71 10.03 -11.43
C GLU A 136 -7.22 9.13 -12.56
N ILE A 137 -6.81 7.91 -12.23
CA ILE A 137 -6.34 6.91 -13.17
C ILE A 137 -7.26 5.69 -13.08
N VAL A 138 -7.70 5.18 -14.23
CA VAL A 138 -8.36 3.87 -14.30
C VAL A 138 -7.35 2.87 -14.81
N LEU A 139 -6.85 2.02 -13.91
CA LEU A 139 -5.88 0.99 -14.20
C LEU A 139 -6.59 -0.28 -14.66
N VAL A 140 -6.19 -0.79 -15.81
CA VAL A 140 -6.68 -2.05 -16.41
C VAL A 140 -5.50 -3.00 -16.62
N GLU A 141 -5.76 -4.30 -16.68
CA GLU A 141 -4.75 -5.32 -17.05
C GLU A 141 -4.26 -5.18 -18.50
#